data_AF-A0A812Y268-F1
#
_entry.id   AF-A0A812Y268-F1
#
_cell.length_a   1.000
_cell.length_b   1.000
_cell.length_c   1.000
_cell.angle_alpha   90.00
_cell.angle_beta   90.00
_cell.angle_gamma   90.00
#
_symmetry.space_group_name_H-M   'P 1'
#
loop_
_entity.id
_entity.type
_entity.pdbx_description
1 polymer ?
#
loop_
_entity_poly.entity_id
_entity_poly.type
_entity_poly.pdbx_seq_one_letter_code
_entity_poly.pdbx_strand_id
1 'polypeptide(L)'
;DGNFREDVWATYDLDKYAALCNMAVSKLYFSCGIVFLWTARMISEVKSSFHLISDLYNVPQLPASATARDMVYQVLNEETNEVECFEILAMNRMVRILLTLLVALPKVAVAFILMFIGCRWLAATQSFADLILNALALEFVIGIDELMFEAFTPAHIGRFIEQTKIAHPKQATAEGFEHESTTSLVLNALAIVLNLGWSYMYLNNWQQVLPNFPHDIREHCRD
;
A
#
# COMPACT_ATOMS: atom_id res chain seq x y z
N ASP A 1 11.26 30.72 -0.66
CA ASP A 1 12.23 30.24 0.35
C ASP A 1 11.55 29.67 1.59
N GLY A 2 10.22 29.69 1.69
CA GLY A 2 9.48 29.03 2.77
C GLY A 2 9.51 29.77 4.11
N ASN A 3 10.38 30.77 4.24
CA ASN A 3 10.50 31.61 5.43
C ASN A 3 9.37 32.65 5.49
N PHE A 4 8.90 32.91 6.70
CA PHE A 4 7.98 34.01 6.95
C PHE A 4 8.62 35.37 6.69
N ARG A 5 7.81 36.28 6.14
CA ARG A 5 8.20 37.66 5.85
C ARG A 5 7.22 38.64 6.45
N GLU A 6 7.64 39.26 7.55
CA GLU A 6 6.82 40.18 8.34
C GLU A 6 6.39 41.42 7.56
N ASP A 7 7.25 41.92 6.67
CA ASP A 7 6.99 43.11 5.86
C ASP A 7 5.90 42.89 4.80
N VAL A 8 5.82 41.67 4.25
CA VAL A 8 4.74 41.27 3.33
C VAL A 8 3.47 40.93 4.10
N TRP A 9 3.61 40.36 5.30
CA TRP A 9 2.47 39.99 6.15
C TRP A 9 1.61 41.20 6.54
N ALA A 10 2.22 42.34 6.85
CA ALA A 10 1.52 43.55 7.26
C ALA A 10 0.64 44.18 6.16
N THR A 11 0.93 43.90 4.89
CA THR A 11 0.16 44.41 3.73
C THR A 11 -0.63 43.31 3.02
N TYR A 12 -0.68 42.12 3.63
CA TYR A 12 -1.30 40.96 3.02
C TYR A 12 -2.83 41.07 3.01
N ASP A 13 -3.43 40.62 1.93
CA ASP A 13 -4.88 40.62 1.74
C ASP A 13 -5.57 39.70 2.76
N LEU A 14 -6.68 40.17 3.35
CA LEU A 14 -7.38 39.52 4.46
C LEU A 14 -7.96 38.16 4.06
N ASP A 15 -8.45 38.04 2.81
CA ASP A 15 -8.98 36.77 2.30
C ASP A 15 -7.85 35.75 2.08
N LYS A 16 -6.67 36.21 1.66
CA LYS A 16 -5.48 35.37 1.50
C LYS A 16 -4.85 34.98 2.83
N TYR A 17 -4.95 35.85 3.84
CA TYR A 17 -4.55 35.56 5.22
C TYR A 17 -5.33 34.36 5.78
N ALA A 18 -6.66 34.37 5.64
CA ALA A 18 -7.52 33.27 6.10
C ALA A 18 -7.17 31.95 5.40
N ALA A 19 -6.90 31.99 4.09
CA ALA A 19 -6.47 30.82 3.32
C ALA A 19 -5.11 30.28 3.80
N LEU A 20 -4.14 31.15 4.11
CA LEU A 20 -2.82 30.75 4.62
C LEU A 20 -2.91 30.09 6.00
N CYS A 21 -3.73 30.65 6.89
CA CYS A 21 -3.93 30.12 8.23
C CYS A 21 -4.70 28.80 8.25
N ASN A 22 -5.51 28.55 7.22
CA ASN A 22 -6.21 27.28 7.03
C ASN A 22 -5.39 26.26 6.23
N MET A 23 -4.08 26.50 6.03
CA MET A 23 -3.24 25.55 5.31
C MET A 23 -3.04 24.27 6.10
N ALA A 24 -3.18 23.10 5.47
CA ALA A 24 -3.09 21.80 6.11
C ALA A 24 -1.72 21.57 6.78
N VAL A 25 -0.66 22.03 6.12
CA VAL A 25 0.73 21.93 6.61
C VAL A 25 0.94 22.72 7.92
N SER A 26 0.14 23.76 8.18
CA SER A 26 0.23 24.56 9.43
C SER A 26 -0.17 23.76 10.68
N LYS A 27 -1.00 22.71 10.53
CA LYS A 27 -1.36 21.79 11.61
C LYS A 27 -0.66 20.45 11.38
N LEU A 28 0.63 20.42 11.71
CA LEU A 28 1.52 19.29 11.47
C LEU A 28 0.95 17.94 11.94
N TYR A 29 0.28 17.89 13.10
CA TYR A 29 -0.31 16.64 13.61
C TYR A 29 -1.38 16.06 12.70
N PHE A 30 -2.25 16.90 12.14
CA PHE A 30 -3.30 16.46 11.24
C PHE A 30 -2.72 15.94 9.93
N SER A 31 -1.82 16.73 9.32
CA SER A 31 -1.14 16.33 8.09
C SER A 31 -0.29 15.06 8.28
N CYS A 32 0.37 14.93 9.42
CA CYS A 32 1.12 13.72 9.79
C CYS A 32 0.18 12.50 9.89
N GLY A 33 -1.00 12.66 10.48
CA GLY A 33 -2.02 11.61 10.52
C GLY A 33 -2.45 11.14 9.12
N ILE A 34 -2.71 12.05 8.19
CA ILE A 34 -3.10 11.70 6.82
C ILE A 34 -1.94 11.01 6.07
N VAL A 35 -0.72 11.52 6.17
CA VAL A 35 0.46 10.89 5.54
C VAL A 35 0.78 9.54 6.18
N PHE A 36 0.57 9.38 7.49
CA PHE A 36 0.67 8.09 8.19
C PHE A 36 -0.32 7.08 7.62
N LEU A 37 -1.60 7.44 7.50
CA LEU A 37 -2.62 6.55 6.94
C LEU A 37 -2.28 6.16 5.50
N TRP A 38 -1.88 7.12 4.68
CA TRP A 38 -1.45 6.89 3.30
C TRP A 38 -0.27 5.92 3.22
N THR A 39 0.80 6.18 3.97
CA THR A 39 2.00 5.33 3.94
C THR A 39 1.73 3.96 4.55
N ALA A 40 0.87 3.84 5.57
CA ALA A 40 0.45 2.57 6.13
C ALA A 40 -0.32 1.73 5.09
N ARG A 41 -1.25 2.35 4.35
CA ARG A 41 -1.96 1.72 3.23
C ARG A 41 -0.99 1.21 2.15
N MET A 42 0.00 2.02 1.78
CA MET A 42 1.01 1.65 0.79
C MET A 42 1.95 0.54 1.27
N ILE A 43 2.33 0.53 2.56
CA ILE A 43 3.08 -0.58 3.15
C ILE A 43 2.28 -1.89 3.04
N SER A 44 0.96 -1.84 3.22
CA SER A 44 0.10 -3.02 3.03
C SER A 44 0.18 -3.53 1.58
N GLU A 45 0.12 -2.64 0.58
CA GLU A 45 0.27 -3.04 -0.83
C GLU A 45 1.63 -3.67 -1.14
N VAL A 46 2.69 -3.09 -0.59
CA VAL A 46 4.05 -3.59 -0.77
C VAL A 46 4.19 -4.97 -0.10
N LYS A 47 3.67 -5.16 1.12
CA LYS A 47 3.66 -6.46 1.82
C LYS A 47 2.91 -7.51 1.01
N SER A 48 1.69 -7.22 0.55
CA SER A 48 0.90 -8.12 -0.30
C SER A 48 1.65 -8.51 -1.57
N SER A 49 2.35 -7.55 -2.19
CA SER A 49 3.14 -7.80 -3.40
C SER A 49 4.36 -8.69 -3.11
N PHE A 50 5.03 -8.51 -1.98
CA PHE A 50 6.12 -9.39 -1.55
C PHE A 50 5.64 -10.78 -1.15
N HIS A 51 4.46 -10.92 -0.56
CA HIS A 51 3.86 -12.22 -0.27
C HIS A 51 3.63 -12.99 -1.57
N LEU A 52 3.06 -12.35 -2.59
CA LEU A 52 2.91 -12.96 -3.92
C LEU A 52 4.25 -13.45 -4.48
N ILE A 53 5.32 -12.63 -4.38
CA ILE A 53 6.66 -13.05 -4.82
C ILE A 53 7.13 -14.26 -4.01
N SER A 54 7.05 -14.18 -2.67
CA SER A 54 7.41 -15.28 -1.77
C SER A 54 6.71 -16.58 -2.16
N ASP A 55 5.40 -16.52 -2.37
CA ASP A 55 4.59 -17.68 -2.74
C ASP A 55 5.03 -18.28 -4.08
N LEU A 56 5.25 -17.44 -5.11
CA LEU A 56 5.75 -17.89 -6.41
C LEU A 56 7.10 -18.61 -6.35
N TYR A 57 7.98 -18.21 -5.43
CA TYR A 57 9.31 -18.83 -5.27
C TYR A 57 9.30 -20.03 -4.30
N ASN A 58 8.37 -20.07 -3.34
CA ASN A 58 8.19 -21.18 -2.42
C ASN A 58 7.48 -22.38 -3.07
N VAL A 59 6.69 -22.16 -4.13
CA VAL A 59 6.12 -23.25 -4.93
C VAL A 59 7.26 -24.09 -5.55
N PRO A 60 7.26 -25.43 -5.43
CA PRO A 60 8.31 -26.25 -6.02
C PRO A 60 8.31 -26.20 -7.56
N GLN A 61 9.47 -26.50 -8.16
CA GLN A 61 9.59 -26.54 -9.61
C GLN A 61 8.95 -27.83 -10.17
N LEU A 62 8.20 -27.71 -11.26
CA LEU A 62 7.61 -28.86 -11.95
C LEU A 62 8.70 -29.79 -12.53
N PRO A 63 8.61 -31.12 -12.34
CA PRO A 63 9.53 -32.09 -12.95
C PRO A 63 9.50 -32.05 -14.48
N ALA A 64 10.63 -32.33 -15.14
CA ALA A 64 10.74 -32.28 -16.60
C ALA A 64 9.83 -33.29 -17.35
N SER A 65 9.38 -34.34 -16.67
CA SER A 65 8.46 -35.35 -17.20
C SER A 65 6.98 -34.99 -17.05
N ALA A 66 6.65 -33.95 -16.29
CA ALA A 66 5.29 -33.52 -16.03
C ALA A 66 4.86 -32.42 -17.00
N THR A 67 3.56 -32.33 -17.25
CA THR A 67 2.93 -31.40 -18.19
C THR A 67 2.32 -30.21 -17.46
N ALA A 68 1.96 -29.15 -18.18
CA ALA A 68 1.31 -27.98 -17.59
C ALA A 68 -0.02 -28.29 -16.88
N ARG A 69 -0.70 -29.41 -17.22
CA ARG A 69 -1.91 -29.86 -16.53
C ARG A 69 -1.63 -30.36 -15.11
N ASP A 70 -0.41 -30.82 -14.86
CA ASP A 70 0.03 -31.35 -13.57
C ASP A 70 0.43 -30.22 -12.59
N MET A 71 0.39 -28.96 -13.03
CA MET A 71 0.64 -27.80 -12.16
C MET A 71 -0.51 -27.52 -11.20
N VAL A 72 -1.74 -27.92 -11.56
CA VAL A 72 -2.96 -27.62 -10.81
C VAL A 72 -3.67 -28.92 -10.46
N TYR A 73 -4.00 -29.09 -9.19
CA TYR A 73 -4.77 -30.20 -8.68
C TYR A 73 -6.18 -29.73 -8.28
N GLN A 74 -7.19 -30.55 -8.56
CA GLN A 74 -8.57 -30.27 -8.19
C GLN A 74 -8.86 -30.95 -6.85
N VAL A 75 -9.16 -30.16 -5.83
CA VAL A 75 -9.60 -30.64 -4.53
C VAL A 75 -11.12 -30.84 -4.59
N LEU A 76 -11.56 -32.07 -4.35
CA LEU A 76 -12.99 -32.43 -4.32
C LEU A 76 -13.48 -32.44 -2.88
N ASN A 77 -14.70 -31.95 -2.67
CA ASN A 77 -15.40 -32.08 -1.40
C ASN A 77 -15.76 -33.57 -1.18
N GLU A 78 -15.36 -34.12 -0.03
CA GLU A 78 -15.54 -35.54 0.30
C GLU A 78 -17.02 -35.98 0.36
N GLU A 79 -17.94 -35.07 0.71
CA GLU A 79 -19.36 -35.37 0.86
C GLU A 79 -20.13 -35.23 -0.46
N THR A 80 -19.82 -34.20 -1.26
CA THR A 80 -20.58 -33.86 -2.47
C THR A 80 -19.94 -34.36 -3.77
N ASN A 81 -18.65 -34.75 -3.75
CA ASN A 81 -17.82 -34.98 -4.94
C ASN A 81 -17.77 -33.78 -5.90
N GLU A 82 -18.08 -32.57 -5.44
CA GLU A 82 -17.95 -31.34 -6.23
C GLU A 82 -16.56 -30.72 -6.05
N VAL A 83 -16.11 -29.97 -7.06
CA VAL A 83 -14.82 -29.26 -7.00
C VAL A 83 -14.92 -28.12 -5.98
N GLU A 84 -14.14 -28.23 -4.91
CA GLU A 84 -14.08 -27.21 -3.85
C GLU A 84 -13.10 -26.10 -4.21
N CYS A 85 -11.87 -26.46 -4.58
CA CYS A 85 -10.84 -25.51 -4.98
C CYS A 85 -9.78 -26.12 -5.91
N PHE A 86 -9.01 -25.25 -6.57
CA PHE A 86 -7.88 -25.62 -7.42
C PHE A 86 -6.59 -25.27 -6.68
N GLU A 87 -5.72 -26.25 -6.42
CA GLU A 87 -4.45 -26.03 -5.73
C GLU A 87 -3.27 -26.06 -6.71
N ILE A 88 -2.42 -25.04 -6.66
CA ILE A 88 -1.17 -24.99 -7.42
C ILE A 88 -0.10 -25.76 -6.64
N LEU A 89 0.27 -26.95 -7.12
CA LEU A 89 1.27 -27.82 -6.47
C LEU A 89 2.70 -27.49 -6.89
N ALA A 90 2.90 -27.20 -8.17
CA ALA A 90 4.22 -26.96 -8.75
C ALA A 90 4.12 -26.01 -9.94
N MET A 91 5.23 -25.33 -10.26
CA MET A 91 5.26 -24.34 -11.32
C MET A 91 6.43 -24.53 -12.29
N ASN A 92 6.14 -24.35 -13.58
CA ASN A 92 7.16 -24.29 -14.61
C ASN A 92 8.03 -23.03 -14.47
N ARG A 93 9.32 -23.16 -14.74
CA ARG A 93 10.29 -22.05 -14.64
C ARG A 93 9.92 -20.87 -15.54
N MET A 94 9.40 -21.12 -16.74
CA MET A 94 8.95 -20.07 -17.65
C MET A 94 7.74 -19.30 -17.09
N VAL A 95 6.74 -20.02 -16.55
CA VAL A 95 5.57 -19.38 -15.93
C VAL A 95 6.00 -18.54 -14.73
N ARG A 96 6.90 -19.05 -13.89
CA ARG A 96 7.46 -18.28 -12.77
C ARG A 96 8.10 -16.98 -13.23
N ILE A 97 8.98 -17.04 -14.23
CA ILE A 97 9.65 -15.85 -14.76
C ILE A 97 8.64 -14.86 -15.33
N LEU A 98 7.64 -15.34 -16.08
CA LEU A 98 6.61 -14.48 -16.65
C LEU A 98 5.75 -13.82 -15.57
N LEU A 99 5.29 -14.56 -14.55
CA LEU A 99 4.51 -14.00 -13.45
C LEU A 99 5.33 -12.99 -12.64
N THR A 100 6.61 -13.27 -12.37
CA THR A 100 7.47 -12.32 -11.67
C THR A 100 7.69 -11.04 -12.48
N LEU A 101 8.00 -11.16 -13.78
CA LEU A 101 8.34 -10.00 -14.63
C LEU A 101 7.13 -9.18 -15.09
N LEU A 102 5.99 -9.83 -15.35
CA LEU A 102 4.81 -9.17 -15.92
C LEU A 102 3.77 -8.80 -14.88
N VAL A 103 3.78 -9.42 -13.69
CA VAL A 103 2.77 -9.17 -12.65
C VAL A 103 3.43 -8.61 -11.39
N ALA A 104 4.30 -9.39 -10.75
CA ALA A 104 4.80 -9.04 -9.42
C ALA A 104 5.71 -7.80 -9.42
N LEU A 105 6.67 -7.73 -10.35
CA LEU A 105 7.61 -6.61 -10.42
C LEU A 105 6.92 -5.30 -10.81
N PRO A 106 6.04 -5.25 -11.84
CA PRO A 106 5.25 -4.05 -12.12
C PRO A 106 4.38 -3.61 -10.94
N LYS A 107 3.74 -4.55 -10.22
CA LYS A 107 2.92 -4.22 -9.04
C LYS A 107 3.76 -3.56 -7.95
N VAL A 108 4.93 -4.11 -7.63
CA VAL A 108 5.87 -3.52 -6.66
C VAL A 108 6.35 -2.14 -7.12
N ALA A 109 6.70 -1.99 -8.39
CA ALA A 109 7.17 -0.72 -8.94
C ALA A 109 6.09 0.37 -8.85
N VAL A 110 4.85 0.05 -9.24
CA VAL A 110 3.69 0.96 -9.14
C VAL A 110 3.44 1.33 -7.68
N ALA A 111 3.48 0.37 -6.75
CA ALA A 111 3.30 0.64 -5.33
C ALA A 111 4.37 1.62 -4.79
N PHE A 112 5.64 1.43 -5.12
CA PHE A 112 6.68 2.38 -4.70
C PHE A 112 6.49 3.76 -5.31
N ILE A 113 6.22 3.84 -6.62
CA ILE A 113 5.98 5.12 -7.32
C ILE A 113 4.79 5.86 -6.70
N LEU A 114 3.66 5.18 -6.50
CA LEU A 114 2.47 5.74 -5.87
C LEU A 114 2.75 6.20 -4.45
N MET A 115 3.51 5.44 -3.65
CA MET A 115 3.86 5.83 -2.29
C MET A 115 4.56 7.20 -2.27
N PHE A 116 5.60 7.38 -3.11
CA PHE A 116 6.34 8.64 -3.17
C PHE A 116 5.51 9.79 -3.75
N ILE A 117 4.78 9.56 -4.85
CA ILE A 117 3.96 10.59 -5.49
C ILE A 117 2.80 10.99 -4.59
N GLY A 118 2.13 10.04 -3.94
CA GLY A 118 1.01 10.27 -3.03
C GLY A 118 1.42 11.09 -1.81
N CYS A 119 2.57 10.80 -1.19
CA CYS A 119 3.10 11.63 -0.09
C CYS A 119 3.30 13.09 -0.54
N ARG A 120 3.86 13.29 -1.74
CA ARG A 120 4.08 14.63 -2.29
C ARG A 120 2.78 15.33 -2.63
N TRP A 121 1.82 14.60 -3.19
CA TRP A 121 0.49 15.11 -3.54
C TRP A 121 -0.27 15.58 -2.31
N LEU A 122 -0.27 14.77 -1.24
CA LEU A 122 -0.88 15.10 0.04
C LEU A 122 -0.20 16.32 0.68
N ALA A 123 1.14 16.35 0.72
CA ALA A 123 1.88 17.49 1.26
C ALA A 123 1.67 18.80 0.47
N ALA A 124 1.28 18.72 -0.80
CA ALA A 124 0.98 19.88 -1.64
C ALA A 124 -0.43 20.45 -1.42
N THR A 125 -1.26 19.81 -0.60
CA THR A 125 -2.65 20.21 -0.43
C THR A 125 -2.79 21.40 0.50
N GLN A 126 -3.59 22.39 0.08
CA GLN A 126 -3.76 23.63 0.82
C GLN A 126 -4.75 23.48 1.96
N SER A 127 -6.01 23.12 1.74
CA SER A 127 -6.99 23.04 2.84
C SER A 127 -7.09 21.65 3.49
N PHE A 128 -7.60 21.58 4.73
CA PHE A 128 -7.87 20.30 5.40
C PHE A 128 -8.89 19.44 4.67
N ALA A 129 -9.95 20.07 4.15
CA ALA A 129 -11.01 19.38 3.42
C ALA A 129 -10.46 18.76 2.13
N ASP A 130 -9.66 19.53 1.40
CA ASP A 130 -8.99 19.04 0.19
C ASP A 130 -8.00 17.92 0.53
N LEU A 131 -7.31 18.00 1.67
CA LEU A 131 -6.33 16.98 2.06
C LEU A 131 -7.01 15.62 2.30
N ILE A 132 -8.15 15.61 2.97
CA ILE A 132 -8.97 14.40 3.16
C ILE A 132 -9.47 13.90 1.80
N LEU A 133 -10.02 14.79 0.97
CA LEU A 133 -10.57 14.43 -0.34
C LEU A 133 -9.50 13.86 -1.27
N ASN A 134 -8.29 14.44 -1.27
CA ASN A 134 -7.14 13.94 -2.00
C ASN A 134 -6.66 12.58 -1.49
N ALA A 135 -6.67 12.35 -0.17
CA ALA A 135 -6.34 11.05 0.40
C ALA A 135 -7.35 9.97 -0.01
N LEU A 136 -8.65 10.28 0.02
CA LEU A 136 -9.71 9.38 -0.45
C LEU A 136 -9.62 9.11 -1.96
N ALA A 137 -9.27 10.13 -2.75
CA ALA A 137 -9.05 9.96 -4.19
C ALA A 137 -7.87 9.03 -4.47
N LEU A 138 -6.79 9.14 -3.69
CA LEU A 138 -5.64 8.24 -3.81
C LEU A 138 -6.00 6.80 -3.38
N GLU A 139 -6.85 6.61 -2.38
CA GLU A 139 -7.37 5.28 -2.01
C GLU A 139 -8.14 4.65 -3.18
N PHE A 140 -8.99 5.44 -3.86
CA PHE A 140 -9.67 4.98 -5.06
C PHE A 140 -8.67 4.57 -6.15
N VAL A 141 -7.59 5.33 -6.36
CA VAL A 141 -6.54 5.00 -7.35
C VAL A 141 -5.88 3.66 -7.05
N ILE A 142 -5.67 3.32 -5.77
CA ILE A 142 -5.11 2.02 -5.39
C ILE A 142 -6.06 0.88 -5.79
N GLY A 143 -7.38 1.07 -5.69
CA GLY A 143 -8.37 0.03 -6.01
C GLY A 143 -8.79 -0.08 -7.48
N ILE A 144 -8.15 0.67 -8.40
CA ILE A 144 -8.56 0.70 -9.81
C ILE A 144 -8.32 -0.65 -10.48
N ASP A 145 -7.25 -1.37 -10.16
CA ASP A 145 -6.96 -2.66 -10.78
C ASP A 145 -7.99 -3.72 -10.40
N GLU A 146 -8.47 -3.76 -9.16
CA GLU A 146 -9.58 -4.65 -8.79
C GLU A 146 -10.88 -4.28 -9.53
N LEU A 147 -11.21 -2.99 -9.63
CA LEU A 147 -12.40 -2.53 -10.36
C LEU A 147 -12.32 -2.89 -11.85
N MET A 148 -11.15 -2.74 -12.46
CA MET A 148 -10.92 -3.15 -13.85
C MET A 148 -11.03 -4.67 -14.00
N PHE A 149 -10.45 -5.43 -13.07
CA PHE A 149 -10.55 -6.89 -13.09
C PHE A 149 -12.01 -7.35 -13.02
N GLU A 150 -12.80 -6.81 -12.10
CA GLU A 150 -14.23 -7.13 -11.95
C GLU A 150 -15.03 -6.74 -13.21
N ALA A 151 -14.76 -5.57 -13.79
CA ALA A 151 -15.50 -5.07 -14.95
C ALA A 151 -15.19 -5.82 -16.25
N PHE A 152 -13.94 -6.22 -16.46
CA PHE A 152 -13.47 -6.78 -17.74
C PHE A 152 -13.30 -8.31 -17.74
N THR A 153 -13.29 -8.97 -16.57
CA THR A 153 -13.10 -10.42 -16.49
C THR A 153 -14.44 -11.16 -16.61
N PRO A 154 -14.58 -12.10 -17.57
CA PRO A 154 -15.77 -12.95 -17.64
C PRO A 154 -16.01 -13.72 -16.34
N ALA A 155 -17.26 -13.82 -15.90
CA ALA A 155 -17.63 -14.43 -14.62
C ALA A 155 -17.09 -15.86 -14.40
N HIS A 156 -16.93 -16.66 -15.47
CA HIS A 156 -16.37 -18.01 -15.35
C HIS A 156 -14.87 -18.02 -15.04
N ILE A 157 -14.10 -17.05 -15.58
CA ILE A 157 -12.67 -16.89 -15.29
C ILE A 157 -12.49 -16.34 -13.87
N GLY A 158 -13.32 -15.36 -13.48
CA GLY A 158 -13.31 -14.80 -12.13
C GLY A 158 -13.49 -15.88 -11.06
N ARG A 159 -14.54 -16.72 -11.18
CA ARG A 159 -14.77 -17.85 -10.27
C ARG A 159 -13.61 -18.84 -10.22
N PHE A 160 -13.02 -19.15 -11.38
CA PHE A 160 -11.86 -20.04 -11.45
C PHE A 160 -10.65 -19.47 -10.69
N ILE A 161 -10.38 -18.17 -10.81
CA ILE A 161 -9.30 -17.49 -10.09
C ILE A 161 -9.58 -17.46 -8.59
N GLU A 162 -10.80 -17.11 -8.17
CA GLU A 162 -11.22 -17.09 -6.75
C GLU A 162 -11.09 -18.47 -6.07
N GLN A 163 -11.34 -19.53 -6.81
CA GLN A 163 -11.19 -20.91 -6.34
C GLN A 163 -9.75 -21.42 -6.39
N THR A 164 -8.82 -20.69 -7.00
CA THR A 164 -7.42 -21.11 -7.13
C THR A 164 -6.61 -20.67 -5.91
N LYS A 165 -5.97 -21.62 -5.24
CA LYS A 165 -5.11 -21.40 -4.07
C LYS A 165 -3.71 -21.97 -4.33
N ILE A 166 -2.71 -21.41 -3.66
CA ILE A 166 -1.35 -21.96 -3.68
C ILE A 166 -1.24 -23.00 -2.57
N ALA A 167 -0.71 -24.19 -2.88
CA ALA A 167 -0.53 -25.23 -1.88
C ALA A 167 0.59 -24.81 -0.91
N HIS A 168 0.22 -24.49 0.33
CA HIS A 168 1.17 -24.24 1.41
C HIS A 168 1.40 -25.52 2.22
N PRO A 169 2.65 -25.86 2.57
CA PRO A 169 2.91 -26.97 3.48
C PRO A 169 2.25 -26.69 4.83
N LYS A 170 1.37 -27.59 5.30
CA LYS A 170 0.74 -27.51 6.62
C LYS A 170 1.81 -27.44 7.71
N GLN A 171 1.97 -26.28 8.34
CA GLN A 171 2.76 -26.17 9.57
C GLN A 171 1.95 -26.78 10.71
N ALA A 172 2.35 -27.97 11.16
CA ALA A 172 1.63 -28.78 12.12
C ALA A 172 2.35 -28.81 13.48
N THR A 173 2.44 -27.70 14.20
CA THR A 173 2.79 -27.70 15.63
C THR A 173 2.18 -26.50 16.36
N ALA A 174 1.51 -26.74 17.50
CA ALA A 174 0.90 -25.70 18.33
C ALA A 174 1.94 -24.71 18.92
N GLU A 175 3.16 -25.18 19.18
CA GLU A 175 4.27 -24.35 19.68
C GLU A 175 4.80 -23.36 18.62
N GLY A 176 4.71 -23.68 17.33
CA GLY A 176 5.09 -22.78 16.24
C GLY A 176 4.14 -21.58 16.13
N PHE A 177 2.85 -21.84 16.34
CA PHE A 177 1.79 -20.82 16.22
C PHE A 177 1.93 -19.69 17.26
N GLU A 178 2.27 -20.01 18.52
CA GLU A 178 2.44 -18.99 19.57
C GLU A 178 3.66 -18.09 19.32
N HIS A 179 4.78 -18.66 18.86
CA HIS A 179 5.99 -17.89 18.56
C HIS A 179 5.85 -17.02 17.30
N GLU A 180 5.15 -17.53 16.28
CA GLU A 180 4.83 -16.79 15.06
C GLU A 180 3.90 -15.59 15.36
N SER A 181 2.94 -15.77 16.27
CA SER A 181 2.00 -14.72 16.69
C SER A 181 2.69 -13.58 17.45
N THR A 182 3.52 -13.90 18.44
CA THR A 182 4.27 -12.89 19.22
C THR A 182 5.27 -12.12 18.36
N THR A 183 6.00 -12.81 17.48
CA THR A 183 6.95 -12.19 16.54
C THR A 183 6.23 -11.24 15.58
N SER A 184 5.09 -11.65 15.02
CA SER A 184 4.27 -10.81 14.13
C SER A 184 3.75 -9.56 14.84
N LEU A 185 3.34 -9.66 16.09
CA LEU A 185 2.88 -8.52 16.89
C LEU A 185 4.00 -7.49 17.09
N VAL A 186 5.19 -7.92 17.50
CA VAL A 186 6.35 -7.03 17.71
C VAL A 186 6.77 -6.36 16.40
N LEU A 187 6.82 -7.11 15.30
CA LEU A 187 7.15 -6.56 13.98
C LEU A 187 6.12 -5.54 13.49
N ASN A 188 4.83 -5.79 13.70
CA ASN A 188 3.78 -4.84 13.34
C ASN A 188 3.81 -3.58 14.22
N ALA A 189 4.05 -3.72 15.53
CA ALA A 189 4.22 -2.59 16.43
C ALA A 189 5.43 -1.73 16.02
N LEU A 190 6.57 -2.36 15.70
CA LEU A 190 7.75 -1.68 15.19
C LEU A 190 7.44 -0.96 13.86
N ALA A 191 6.74 -1.61 12.93
CA ALA A 191 6.35 -1.01 11.66
C ALA A 191 5.47 0.23 11.84
N ILE A 192 4.54 0.23 12.81
CA ILE A 192 3.71 1.40 13.14
C ILE A 192 4.59 2.55 13.66
N VAL A 193 5.51 2.29 14.59
CA VAL A 193 6.42 3.31 15.13
C VAL A 193 7.32 3.87 14.03
N LEU A 194 7.87 3.02 13.17
CA LEU A 194 8.68 3.42 12.04
C LEU A 194 7.88 4.24 11.02
N ASN A 195 6.64 3.87 10.74
CA ASN A 195 5.76 4.60 9.83
C ASN A 195 5.40 6.00 10.38
N LEU A 196 5.11 6.09 11.68
CA LEU A 196 4.86 7.36 12.34
C LEU A 196 6.11 8.27 12.31
N GLY A 197 7.28 7.69 12.62
CA GLY A 197 8.56 8.39 12.52
C GLY A 197 8.87 8.85 11.09
N TRP A 198 8.62 7.99 10.10
CA TRP A 198 8.75 8.32 8.68
C TRP A 198 7.85 9.48 8.27
N SER A 199 6.57 9.45 8.65
CA SER A 199 5.59 10.47 8.28
C SER A 199 5.96 11.83 8.88
N TYR A 200 6.40 11.85 10.14
CA TYR A 200 6.92 13.05 10.79
C TYR A 200 8.20 13.56 10.11
N MET A 201 9.16 12.67 9.86
CA MET A 201 10.43 13.02 9.21
C MET A 201 10.22 13.53 7.79
N TYR A 202 9.30 12.94 7.03
CA TYR A 202 8.96 13.35 5.68
C TYR A 202 8.42 14.77 5.67
N LEU A 203 7.42 15.07 6.50
CA LEU A 203 6.81 16.40 6.57
C LEU A 203 7.77 17.46 7.11
N ASN A 204 8.72 17.11 7.99
CA ASN A 204 9.64 18.11 8.53
C ASN A 204 10.87 18.37 7.65
N ASN A 205 11.45 17.32 7.07
CA ASN A 205 12.78 17.39 6.46
C ASN A 205 12.78 17.16 4.94
N TRP A 206 11.79 16.45 4.40
CA TRP A 206 11.80 16.01 3.00
C TRP A 206 10.65 16.51 2.15
N GLN A 207 9.72 17.27 2.72
CA GLN A 207 8.70 17.92 1.91
C GLN A 207 9.38 18.88 0.91
N GLN A 208 9.20 18.60 -0.38
CA GLN A 208 9.77 19.43 -1.45
C GLN A 208 8.84 20.58 -1.86
N VAL A 209 7.63 20.63 -1.30
CA VAL A 209 6.62 21.63 -1.65
C VAL A 209 6.98 22.99 -1.04
N LEU A 210 7.39 23.01 0.23
CA LEU A 210 7.83 24.20 0.95
C LEU A 210 9.22 23.92 1.56
N PRO A 211 10.31 24.07 0.77
CA PRO A 211 11.65 23.82 1.28
C PRO A 211 11.94 24.77 2.45
N ASN A 212 12.48 24.22 3.54
CA ASN A 212 12.86 24.93 4.77
C ASN A 212 11.72 25.64 5.52
N PHE A 213 10.48 25.17 5.40
CA PHE A 213 9.35 25.75 6.15
C PHE A 213 9.56 25.61 7.68
N PRO A 214 9.74 26.71 8.43
CA PRO A 214 10.08 26.65 9.84
C PRO A 214 8.84 26.50 10.76
N HIS A 215 7.65 26.28 10.19
CA HIS A 215 6.37 26.16 10.91
C HIS A 215 5.97 27.39 11.74
N ASP A 216 6.47 28.57 11.37
CA ASP A 216 6.31 29.87 12.04
C ASP A 216 4.98 30.59 11.76
N ILE A 217 4.30 30.23 10.65
CA ILE A 217 2.99 30.80 10.29
C ILE A 217 1.96 30.60 11.40
N ARG A 218 2.03 29.49 12.14
CA ARG A 218 1.07 29.16 13.19
C ARG A 218 1.02 30.22 14.31
N GLU A 219 2.15 30.87 14.61
CA GLU A 219 2.22 31.90 15.66
C GLU A 219 1.53 33.20 15.24
N HIS A 220 1.41 33.42 13.93
CA HIS A 220 0.86 34.64 13.34
C HIS A 220 -0.62 34.51 12.95
N CYS A 221 -1.12 33.28 12.89
CA CYS A 221 -2.54 32.97 12.76
C CYS A 221 -3.19 33.03 14.14
N ARG A 222 -3.79 34.17 14.47
CA ARG A 222 -4.61 34.31 15.68
C ARG A 222 -5.91 33.51 15.46
N ASP A 223 -6.28 32.71 16.46
CA ASP A 223 -7.59 32.06 16.52
C ASP A 223 -8.74 33.08 16.51
#